data_AF-A0A2A3Z226-F1
#
_entry.id   AF-A0A2A3Z226-F1
#
_cell.length_a   1.000
_cell.length_b   1.000
_cell.length_c   1.000
_cell.angle_alpha   90.00
_cell.angle_beta   90.00
_cell.angle_gamma   90.00
#
_symmetry.space_group_name_H-M   'P 1'
#
loop_
_entity.id
_entity.type
_entity.pdbx_description
1 polymer ?
#
loop_
_entity_poly.entity_id
_entity_poly.type
_entity_poly.pdbx_seq_one_letter_code
_entity_poly.pdbx_strand_id
1 'polypeptide(L)'
;MTDFHYFEAPTDTSAGTLNPVFELLDFPIAMGGADDIVLTGPVPDQPMVDGRVVTDPRLVKALSKPVELDRAEVLDRSAKLAGVLRAMGISGTENERVIIAEDVPPVSRALSILGALRIGVGVDVRSAAADTASSATSSSVEASSAQSGDDELTTVFVHTIDAAPIESGRASVKAIRSQFEGVGITVSGETANIDQAMRDSRVEPAAVVALLPDRALIVTDETSLDARSSLDWLSQELLPEA
;
A
#
# COMPACT_ATOMS: atom_id res chain seq x y z
N MET A 1 23.55 11.83 -0.88
CA MET A 1 22.36 12.60 -0.51
C MET A 1 21.56 12.70 -1.79
N THR A 2 20.45 11.98 -1.86
CA THR A 2 19.59 11.99 -3.05
C THR A 2 18.89 13.34 -3.12
N ASP A 3 18.99 14.02 -4.25
CA ASP A 3 18.32 15.31 -4.45
C ASP A 3 16.83 15.02 -4.71
N PHE A 4 15.95 15.56 -3.87
CA PHE A 4 14.51 15.48 -4.06
C PHE A 4 14.04 16.47 -5.14
N HIS A 5 13.09 16.04 -5.95
CA HIS A 5 12.27 16.89 -6.80
C HIS A 5 11.15 17.51 -5.96
N TYR A 6 11.43 18.70 -5.46
CA TYR A 6 10.49 19.47 -4.67
C TYR A 6 9.29 19.95 -5.52
N PHE A 7 8.08 19.74 -5.03
CA PHE A 7 6.87 20.36 -5.58
C PHE A 7 6.88 21.88 -5.35
N GLU A 8 7.35 22.29 -4.17
CA GLU A 8 7.66 23.68 -3.83
C GLU A 8 9.11 23.73 -3.35
N ALA A 9 9.95 24.50 -4.04
CA ALA A 9 11.37 24.57 -3.75
C ALA A 9 11.64 25.17 -2.35
N PRO A 10 12.66 24.68 -1.63
CA PRO A 10 13.09 25.29 -0.37
C PRO A 10 13.53 26.75 -0.58
N THR A 11 13.22 27.60 0.40
CA THR A 11 13.66 28.99 0.46
C THR A 11 14.22 29.29 1.86
N ASP A 12 14.73 30.50 2.09
CA ASP A 12 15.19 30.93 3.41
C ASP A 12 14.11 30.84 4.51
N THR A 13 12.83 30.78 4.11
CA THR A 13 11.68 30.79 5.04
C THR A 13 10.79 29.56 4.95
N SER A 14 11.06 28.63 4.03
CA SER A 14 10.27 27.41 3.84
C SER A 14 11.17 26.23 3.53
N ALA A 15 10.90 25.09 4.17
CA ALA A 15 11.61 23.84 3.92
C ALA A 15 11.32 23.22 2.53
N GLY A 16 10.37 23.80 1.79
CA GLY A 16 9.81 23.23 0.57
C GLY A 16 8.90 22.05 0.86
N THR A 17 8.40 21.40 -0.20
CA THR A 17 7.58 20.19 -0.08
C THR A 17 8.03 19.11 -1.05
N LEU A 18 8.00 17.86 -0.61
CA LEU A 18 8.46 16.68 -1.34
C LEU A 18 7.52 15.49 -1.10
N ASN A 19 7.74 14.36 -1.79
CA ASN A 19 7.12 13.09 -1.43
C ASN A 19 8.05 11.95 -1.88
N PRO A 20 8.49 11.04 -1.00
CA PRO A 20 9.41 9.97 -1.38
C PRO A 20 8.81 9.00 -2.41
N VAL A 21 7.48 8.82 -2.44
CA VAL A 21 6.83 7.97 -3.45
C VAL A 21 6.95 8.57 -4.86
N PHE A 22 6.94 9.90 -4.97
CA PHE A 22 7.16 10.58 -6.26
C PHE A 22 8.55 10.28 -6.83
N GLU A 23 9.58 10.29 -5.97
CA GLU A 23 10.95 9.96 -6.39
C GLU A 23 11.12 8.51 -6.85
N LEU A 24 10.38 7.58 -6.24
CA LEU A 24 10.48 6.16 -6.54
C LEU A 24 9.69 5.73 -7.78
N LEU A 25 8.53 6.35 -7.99
CA LEU A 25 7.56 5.90 -8.99
C LEU A 25 7.35 6.94 -10.08
N ASP A 26 6.74 8.08 -9.75
CA ASP A 26 6.27 9.07 -10.72
C ASP A 26 7.42 9.71 -11.52
N PHE A 27 8.50 10.12 -10.85
CA PHE A 27 9.63 10.77 -11.51
C PHE A 27 10.40 9.83 -12.45
N PRO A 28 10.82 8.62 -12.06
CA PRO A 28 11.52 7.71 -12.97
C PRO A 28 10.66 7.30 -14.17
N ILE A 29 9.34 7.16 -13.99
CA ILE A 29 8.40 6.92 -15.11
C ILE A 29 8.45 8.08 -16.10
N ALA A 30 8.39 9.33 -15.63
CA ALA A 30 8.50 10.51 -16.50
C ALA A 30 9.84 10.57 -17.25
N MET A 31 10.90 9.96 -16.70
CA MET A 31 12.22 9.85 -17.31
C MET A 31 12.39 8.62 -18.22
N GLY A 32 11.33 7.86 -18.47
CA GLY A 32 11.32 6.71 -19.38
C GLY A 32 11.57 5.35 -18.73
N GLY A 33 11.67 5.28 -17.40
CA GLY A 33 11.79 4.03 -16.65
C GLY A 33 10.44 3.37 -16.35
N ALA A 34 9.48 3.37 -17.27
CA ALA A 34 8.18 2.76 -16.98
C ALA A 34 8.24 1.23 -16.85
N ASP A 35 9.08 0.60 -17.68
CA ASP A 35 9.12 -0.85 -17.88
C ASP A 35 10.15 -1.56 -17.00
N ASP A 36 10.84 -0.85 -16.10
CA ASP A 36 11.82 -1.46 -15.20
C ASP A 36 11.11 -2.30 -14.13
N ILE A 37 11.55 -3.55 -13.94
CA ILE A 37 11.08 -4.39 -12.84
C ILE A 37 11.63 -3.84 -11.53
N VAL A 38 10.74 -3.39 -10.64
CA VAL A 38 11.13 -2.75 -9.37
C VAL A 38 10.55 -3.42 -8.15
N LEU A 39 9.51 -4.23 -8.31
CA LEU A 39 8.91 -4.98 -7.21
C LEU A 39 8.81 -6.45 -7.61
N THR A 40 9.45 -7.31 -6.81
CA THR A 40 9.39 -8.75 -6.98
C THR A 40 8.75 -9.42 -5.78
N GLY A 41 8.15 -10.59 -6.00
CA GLY A 41 7.52 -11.39 -4.98
C GLY A 41 7.78 -12.87 -5.17
N PRO A 42 7.61 -13.68 -4.11
CA PRO A 42 7.81 -15.12 -4.20
C PRO A 42 6.85 -15.75 -5.19
N VAL A 43 7.17 -16.98 -5.61
CA VAL A 43 6.20 -17.82 -6.33
C VAL A 43 5.00 -18.03 -5.42
N PRO A 44 3.76 -17.77 -5.87
CA PRO A 44 2.58 -18.03 -5.06
C PRO A 44 2.41 -19.54 -4.84
N ASP A 45 2.22 -19.95 -3.58
CA ASP A 45 1.97 -21.36 -3.21
C ASP A 45 0.73 -21.91 -3.94
N GLN A 46 -0.31 -21.10 -4.02
CA GLN A 46 -1.50 -21.37 -4.83
C GLN A 46 -1.81 -20.13 -5.67
N PRO A 47 -1.64 -20.20 -7.02
CA PRO A 47 -1.98 -19.08 -7.86
C PRO A 47 -3.49 -18.81 -7.81
N MET A 48 -3.85 -17.56 -7.53
CA MET A 48 -5.24 -17.12 -7.45
C MET A 48 -5.55 -16.11 -8.56
N VAL A 49 -6.79 -16.14 -9.03
CA VAL A 49 -7.39 -15.15 -9.94
C VAL A 49 -8.83 -14.90 -9.48
N ASP A 50 -9.20 -13.65 -9.26
CA ASP A 50 -10.55 -13.25 -8.83
C ASP A 50 -10.96 -13.92 -7.49
N GLY A 51 -10.00 -14.08 -6.58
CA GLY A 51 -10.18 -14.82 -5.32
C GLY A 51 -10.37 -16.34 -5.48
N ARG A 52 -10.18 -16.91 -6.68
CA ARG A 52 -10.30 -18.35 -6.94
C ARG A 52 -8.94 -18.98 -7.14
N VAL A 53 -8.72 -20.11 -6.49
CA VAL A 53 -7.57 -20.97 -6.79
C VAL A 53 -7.66 -21.43 -8.24
N VAL A 54 -6.59 -21.20 -8.99
CA VAL A 54 -6.50 -21.63 -10.38
C VAL A 54 -6.27 -23.13 -10.43
N THR A 55 -7.15 -23.85 -11.14
CA THR A 55 -7.07 -25.32 -11.28
C THR A 55 -6.64 -25.78 -12.67
N ASP A 56 -6.73 -24.91 -13.70
CA ASP A 56 -6.27 -25.24 -15.06
C ASP A 56 -4.74 -25.43 -15.04
N PRO A 57 -4.22 -26.62 -15.38
CA PRO A 57 -2.78 -26.90 -15.34
C PRO A 57 -1.93 -25.94 -16.18
N ARG A 58 -2.46 -25.41 -17.29
CA ARG A 58 -1.73 -24.46 -18.14
C ARG A 58 -1.59 -23.12 -17.46
N LEU A 59 -2.66 -22.67 -16.81
CA LEU A 59 -2.68 -21.38 -16.12
C LEU A 59 -1.91 -21.45 -14.80
N VAL A 60 -2.01 -22.57 -14.07
CA VAL A 60 -1.13 -22.85 -12.91
C VAL A 60 0.33 -22.75 -13.33
N LYS A 61 0.74 -23.48 -14.38
CA LYS A 61 2.14 -23.42 -14.86
C LYS A 61 2.58 -22.00 -15.26
N ALA A 62 1.67 -21.20 -15.80
CA ALA A 62 1.97 -19.82 -16.18
C ALA A 62 2.13 -18.89 -14.96
N LEU A 63 1.35 -19.12 -13.90
CA LEU A 63 1.26 -18.26 -12.71
C LEU A 63 2.13 -18.73 -11.54
N SER A 64 2.63 -19.97 -11.55
CA SER A 64 3.61 -20.49 -10.59
C SER A 64 5.02 -20.01 -10.93
N LYS A 65 5.19 -18.69 -11.01
CA LYS A 65 6.46 -17.99 -11.20
C LYS A 65 6.57 -16.87 -10.16
N PRO A 66 7.79 -16.36 -9.90
CA PRO A 66 7.94 -15.15 -9.11
C PRO A 66 7.06 -14.04 -9.68
N VAL A 67 6.51 -13.22 -8.78
CA VAL A 67 5.80 -12.01 -9.20
C VAL A 67 6.87 -10.99 -9.57
N GLU A 68 6.72 -10.37 -10.73
CA GLU A 68 7.55 -9.27 -11.21
C GLU A 68 6.60 -8.18 -11.66
N LEU A 69 6.71 -6.99 -11.08
CA LEU A 69 5.93 -5.83 -11.47
C LEU A 69 6.89 -4.75 -11.97
N ASP A 70 6.56 -4.20 -13.14
CA ASP A 70 7.22 -3.01 -13.64
C ASP A 70 6.81 -1.75 -12.84
N ARG A 71 7.58 -0.68 -12.98
CA ARG A 71 7.36 0.55 -12.22
C ARG A 71 5.99 1.18 -12.50
N ALA A 72 5.51 1.11 -13.74
CA ALA A 72 4.18 1.60 -14.10
C ALA A 72 3.07 0.78 -13.43
N GLU A 73 3.23 -0.54 -13.35
CA GLU A 73 2.34 -1.46 -12.67
C GLU A 73 2.30 -1.24 -11.15
N VAL A 74 3.43 -0.93 -10.54
CA VAL A 74 3.53 -0.55 -9.12
C VAL A 74 2.84 0.80 -8.87
N LEU A 75 3.07 1.80 -9.74
CA LEU A 75 2.39 3.09 -9.64
C LEU A 75 0.87 2.92 -9.77
N ASP A 76 0.39 2.22 -10.79
CA ASP A 76 -1.04 2.03 -11.04
C ASP A 76 -1.73 1.40 -9.82
N ARG A 77 -1.18 0.30 -9.31
CA ARG A 77 -1.78 -0.43 -8.18
C ARG A 77 -1.70 0.33 -6.87
N SER A 78 -0.57 0.95 -6.55
CA SER A 78 -0.42 1.73 -5.32
C SER A 78 -1.26 3.02 -5.35
N ALA A 79 -1.35 3.70 -6.50
CA ALA A 79 -2.21 4.87 -6.68
C ALA A 79 -3.70 4.51 -6.60
N LYS A 80 -4.10 3.38 -7.19
CA LYS A 80 -5.47 2.87 -7.09
C LYS A 80 -5.83 2.51 -5.65
N LEU A 81 -4.94 1.84 -4.91
CA LEU A 81 -5.15 1.58 -3.48
C LEU A 81 -5.26 2.87 -2.67
N ALA A 82 -4.43 3.87 -2.95
CA ALA A 82 -4.54 5.18 -2.32
C ALA A 82 -5.91 5.84 -2.60
N GLY A 83 -6.48 5.60 -3.80
CA GLY A 83 -7.86 5.93 -4.12
C GLY A 83 -8.89 5.19 -3.26
N VAL A 84 -8.68 3.90 -3.00
CA VAL A 84 -9.51 3.10 -2.08
C VAL A 84 -9.47 3.71 -0.67
N LEU A 85 -8.29 4.04 -0.15
CA LEU A 85 -8.13 4.69 1.16
C LEU A 85 -8.96 5.99 1.25
N ARG A 86 -8.87 6.85 0.22
CA ARG A 86 -9.68 8.07 0.14
C ARG A 86 -11.17 7.80 0.08
N ALA A 87 -11.61 6.79 -0.68
CA ALA A 87 -13.01 6.40 -0.74
C ALA A 87 -13.56 5.90 0.61
N MET A 88 -12.67 5.39 1.47
CA MET A 88 -12.97 5.00 2.86
C MET A 88 -12.86 6.16 3.86
N GLY A 89 -12.64 7.39 3.39
CA GLY A 89 -12.58 8.60 4.24
C GLY A 89 -11.17 8.97 4.73
N ILE A 90 -10.14 8.21 4.36
CA ILE A 90 -8.77 8.48 4.78
C ILE A 90 -8.18 9.62 3.96
N SER A 91 -7.76 10.69 4.63
CA SER A 91 -7.44 11.96 3.99
C SER A 91 -5.94 12.29 3.89
N GLY A 92 -5.08 11.54 4.59
CA GLY A 92 -3.63 11.82 4.66
C GLY A 92 -3.21 12.72 5.82
N THR A 93 -3.99 12.80 6.88
CA THR A 93 -3.69 13.66 8.04
C THR A 93 -2.69 13.02 9.00
N GLU A 94 -2.10 13.80 9.93
CA GLU A 94 -1.13 13.27 10.93
C GLU A 94 -1.76 12.26 11.88
N ASN A 95 -3.08 12.35 12.01
CA ASN A 95 -3.88 11.53 12.90
C ASN A 95 -4.38 10.25 12.21
N GLU A 96 -3.89 9.93 11.01
CA GLU A 96 -4.23 8.69 10.31
C GLU A 96 -3.00 7.80 10.16
N ARG A 97 -3.18 6.51 10.46
CA ARG A 97 -2.10 5.53 10.40
C ARG A 97 -2.57 4.20 9.84
N VAL A 98 -1.78 3.65 8.92
CA VAL A 98 -1.97 2.31 8.37
C VAL A 98 -1.06 1.32 9.10
N ILE A 99 -1.62 0.21 9.56
CA ILE A 99 -0.90 -0.89 10.18
C ILE A 99 -1.11 -2.13 9.32
N ILE A 100 -0.02 -2.81 8.96
CA ILE A 100 -0.06 -3.95 8.03
C ILE A 100 0.36 -5.22 8.77
N ALA A 101 -0.53 -6.20 8.80
CA ALA A 101 -0.30 -7.50 9.42
C ALA A 101 0.86 -8.26 8.75
N GLU A 102 1.53 -9.14 9.50
CA GLU A 102 2.70 -9.89 9.03
C GLU A 102 2.35 -10.95 7.97
N ASP A 103 1.13 -11.47 8.02
CA ASP A 103 0.60 -12.49 7.12
C ASP A 103 0.14 -11.94 5.76
N VAL A 104 0.15 -10.60 5.58
CA VAL A 104 -0.13 -9.96 4.29
C VAL A 104 0.99 -10.30 3.30
N PRO A 105 0.68 -10.78 2.07
CA PRO A 105 1.70 -11.14 1.10
C PRO A 105 2.69 -9.99 0.82
N PRO A 106 3.99 -10.25 0.59
CA PRO A 106 5.01 -9.20 0.48
C PRO A 106 4.72 -8.13 -0.57
N VAL A 107 4.21 -8.53 -1.75
CA VAL A 107 3.83 -7.60 -2.82
C VAL A 107 2.66 -6.72 -2.39
N SER A 108 1.63 -7.29 -1.75
CA SER A 108 0.49 -6.55 -1.22
C SER A 108 0.92 -5.57 -0.12
N ARG A 109 1.86 -5.98 0.75
CA ARG A 109 2.44 -5.15 1.80
C ARG A 109 3.18 -3.95 1.20
N ALA A 110 4.06 -4.16 0.23
CA ALA A 110 4.79 -3.08 -0.44
C ALA A 110 3.83 -2.09 -1.13
N LEU A 111 2.84 -2.59 -1.88
CA LEU A 111 1.83 -1.76 -2.52
C LEU A 111 0.98 -0.98 -1.50
N SER A 112 0.71 -1.58 -0.34
CA SER A 112 -0.01 -0.92 0.77
C SER A 112 0.78 0.24 1.37
N ILE A 113 2.08 0.04 1.60
CA ILE A 113 2.95 1.09 2.10
C ILE A 113 3.02 2.23 1.08
N LEU A 114 3.32 1.93 -0.18
CA LEU A 114 3.42 2.95 -1.23
C LEU A 114 2.09 3.71 -1.41
N GLY A 115 0.95 3.02 -1.37
CA GLY A 115 -0.36 3.64 -1.48
C GLY A 115 -0.68 4.59 -0.30
N ALA A 116 -0.37 4.19 0.93
CA ALA A 116 -0.56 5.02 2.11
C ALA A 116 0.31 6.30 2.06
N LEU A 117 1.62 6.12 1.82
CA LEU A 117 2.58 7.22 1.79
C LEU A 117 2.31 8.20 0.64
N ARG A 118 1.79 7.71 -0.50
CA ARG A 118 1.41 8.54 -1.65
C ARG A 118 0.44 9.66 -1.28
N ILE A 119 -0.46 9.39 -0.34
CA ILE A 119 -1.45 10.37 0.15
C ILE A 119 -1.09 10.96 1.51
N GLY A 120 0.12 10.69 2.03
CA GLY A 120 0.61 11.28 3.28
C GLY A 120 0.17 10.56 4.57
N VAL A 121 -0.47 9.40 4.44
CA VAL A 121 -0.84 8.56 5.59
C VAL A 121 0.40 7.84 6.09
N GLY A 122 0.69 7.95 7.39
CA GLY A 122 1.82 7.26 7.99
C GLY A 122 1.56 5.76 8.09
N VAL A 123 2.63 4.95 8.06
CA VAL A 123 2.59 3.50 8.22
C VAL A 123 3.31 3.07 9.49
N ASP A 124 2.73 2.11 10.22
CA ASP A 124 3.39 1.39 11.31
C ASP A 124 3.77 0.01 10.81
N VAL A 125 5.07 -0.27 10.73
CA VAL A 125 5.62 -1.55 10.28
C VAL A 125 6.26 -2.35 11.41
N ARG A 126 6.09 -1.90 12.67
CA ARG A 126 6.55 -2.63 13.87
C ARG A 126 5.87 -3.98 14.00
N SER A 127 6.62 -4.99 14.42
CA SER A 127 6.09 -6.36 14.59
C SER A 127 4.91 -6.40 15.58
N ALA A 128 5.01 -5.69 16.72
CA ALA A 128 3.92 -5.59 17.69
C ALA A 128 2.63 -4.92 17.14
N ALA A 129 2.78 -3.97 16.22
CA ALA A 129 1.64 -3.35 15.56
C ALA A 129 1.02 -4.33 14.55
N ALA A 130 1.84 -5.08 13.83
CA ALA A 130 1.40 -6.10 12.89
C ALA A 130 0.63 -7.25 13.59
N ASP A 131 1.05 -7.68 14.79
CA ASP A 131 0.30 -8.65 15.63
C ASP A 131 -1.11 -8.15 15.98
N THR A 132 -1.24 -6.83 16.21
CA THR A 132 -2.54 -6.19 16.48
C THR A 132 -3.43 -6.22 15.23
N ALA A 133 -2.85 -5.95 14.06
CA ALA A 133 -3.57 -6.05 12.79
C ALA A 133 -4.02 -7.48 12.47
N SER A 134 -3.18 -8.49 12.76
CA SER A 134 -3.57 -9.90 12.63
C SER A 134 -4.73 -10.27 13.57
N SER A 135 -4.80 -9.68 14.76
CA SER A 135 -5.85 -9.94 15.75
C SER A 135 -7.18 -9.23 15.47
N ALA A 136 -7.15 -8.14 14.68
CA ALA A 136 -8.35 -7.41 14.24
C ALA A 136 -9.29 -8.29 13.39
N THR A 137 -8.78 -9.38 12.80
CA THR A 137 -9.57 -10.40 12.07
C THR A 137 -10.52 -11.21 12.98
N SER A 138 -10.19 -11.33 14.27
CA SER A 138 -10.77 -12.34 15.16
C SER A 138 -11.74 -11.76 16.19
N SER A 139 -11.96 -10.45 16.17
CA SER A 139 -12.80 -9.81 17.15
C SER A 139 -13.63 -8.71 16.51
N SER A 140 -14.95 -8.84 16.65
CA SER A 140 -15.80 -7.70 16.98
C SER A 140 -15.30 -7.14 18.31
N VAL A 141 -14.12 -6.52 18.32
CA VAL A 141 -13.61 -5.83 19.50
C VAL A 141 -14.51 -4.61 19.64
N GLU A 142 -15.34 -4.63 20.67
CA GLU A 142 -15.69 -3.38 21.33
C GLU A 142 -14.39 -2.61 21.49
N ALA A 143 -14.32 -1.46 20.80
CA ALA A 143 -13.24 -0.53 20.90
C ALA A 143 -12.97 -0.33 22.40
N SER A 144 -11.89 -0.94 22.88
CA SER A 144 -11.46 -0.76 24.26
C SER A 144 -10.94 0.66 24.34
N SER A 145 -11.86 1.56 24.66
CA SER A 145 -11.65 2.95 25.01
C SER A 145 -10.85 2.97 26.31
N ALA A 146 -9.54 2.84 26.17
CA ALA A 146 -8.60 3.06 27.26
C ALA A 146 -7.27 3.59 26.70
N GLN A 147 -7.29 4.80 26.16
CA GLN A 147 -6.19 5.73 26.32
C GLN A 147 -6.72 7.17 26.32
N SER A 148 -6.58 7.77 27.49
CA SER A 148 -6.95 9.13 27.85
C SER A 148 -6.03 10.14 27.15
N GLY A 149 -6.63 11.04 26.38
CA GLY A 149 -6.13 12.39 26.10
C GLY A 149 -4.92 12.55 25.17
N ASP A 150 -5.18 12.57 23.87
CA ASP A 150 -4.62 13.44 22.81
C ASP A 150 -5.24 12.93 21.48
N ASP A 151 -5.35 13.77 20.45
CA ASP A 151 -6.01 13.53 19.15
C ASP A 151 -6.28 12.04 18.78
N GLU A 152 -7.55 11.67 18.60
CA GLU A 152 -7.99 10.29 18.31
C GLU A 152 -7.38 9.79 16.98
N LEU A 153 -6.30 9.02 17.07
CA LEU A 153 -5.60 8.44 15.92
C LEU A 153 -6.52 7.45 15.18
N THR A 154 -6.94 7.81 13.97
CA THR A 154 -7.67 6.92 13.07
C THR A 154 -6.72 5.84 12.55
N THR A 155 -6.98 4.60 12.95
CA THR A 155 -6.15 3.45 12.58
C THR A 155 -6.83 2.63 11.48
N VAL A 156 -6.05 2.31 10.45
CA VAL A 156 -6.43 1.49 9.31
C VAL A 156 -5.63 0.20 9.36
N PHE A 157 -6.30 -0.95 9.36
CA PHE A 157 -5.63 -2.25 9.38
C PHE A 157 -5.68 -2.90 8.00
N VAL A 158 -4.52 -3.30 7.48
CA VAL A 158 -4.41 -4.16 6.29
C VAL A 158 -4.03 -5.57 6.75
N HIS A 159 -4.86 -6.56 6.44
CA HIS A 159 -4.69 -7.94 6.92
C HIS A 159 -5.28 -8.94 5.92
N THR A 160 -4.99 -10.23 6.12
CA THR A 160 -5.62 -11.28 5.31
C THR A 160 -7.09 -11.45 5.68
N ILE A 161 -7.91 -11.87 4.72
CA ILE A 161 -9.34 -12.16 4.91
C ILE A 161 -9.75 -13.42 4.16
N ASP A 162 -10.74 -14.14 4.68
CA ASP A 162 -11.47 -15.16 3.93
C ASP A 162 -12.64 -14.50 3.20
N ALA A 163 -12.40 -14.10 1.94
CA ALA A 163 -13.40 -13.43 1.12
C ALA A 163 -14.00 -14.39 0.09
N ALA A 164 -15.30 -14.25 -0.14
CA ALA A 164 -15.97 -14.93 -1.24
C ALA A 164 -15.31 -14.55 -2.58
N PRO A 165 -15.15 -15.51 -3.52
CA PRO A 165 -14.59 -15.21 -4.82
C PRO A 165 -15.38 -14.16 -5.58
N ILE A 166 -14.68 -13.33 -6.35
CA ILE A 166 -15.30 -12.28 -7.14
C ILE A 166 -15.98 -12.92 -8.36
N GLU A 167 -17.21 -12.48 -8.67
CA GLU A 167 -17.87 -12.88 -9.90
C GLU A 167 -17.21 -12.18 -11.10
N SER A 168 -16.64 -12.96 -12.01
CA SER A 168 -16.09 -12.40 -13.25
C SER A 168 -17.23 -11.78 -14.06
N GLY A 169 -17.16 -10.46 -14.29
CA GLY A 169 -18.13 -9.76 -15.12
C GLY A 169 -18.17 -10.34 -16.55
N ARG A 170 -19.33 -10.29 -17.21
CA ARG A 170 -19.59 -10.88 -18.54
C ARG A 170 -18.67 -10.39 -19.69
N ALA A 171 -17.76 -9.46 -19.43
CA ALA A 171 -16.87 -8.83 -20.41
C ALA A 171 -15.40 -8.74 -19.95
N SER A 172 -14.90 -9.63 -19.08
CA SER A 172 -13.49 -9.62 -18.68
C SER A 172 -12.60 -10.25 -19.76
N VAL A 173 -12.02 -9.43 -20.65
CA VAL A 173 -11.15 -9.88 -21.76
C VAL A 173 -9.72 -10.20 -21.27
N LYS A 174 -9.32 -9.73 -20.08
CA LYS A 174 -8.04 -10.09 -19.42
C LYS A 174 -8.18 -9.88 -17.91
N ALA A 175 -8.12 -10.94 -17.11
CA ALA A 175 -8.04 -10.82 -15.66
C ALA A 175 -6.62 -10.39 -15.28
N ILE A 176 -6.42 -9.10 -15.02
CA ILE A 176 -5.18 -8.58 -14.44
C ILE A 176 -5.30 -8.77 -12.92
N ARG A 177 -4.32 -9.45 -12.32
CA ARG A 177 -4.29 -9.68 -10.87
C ARG A 177 -4.06 -8.36 -10.14
N SER A 178 -4.86 -8.10 -9.11
CA SER A 178 -4.73 -6.88 -8.30
C SER A 178 -3.50 -6.92 -7.41
N GLN A 179 -2.97 -8.12 -7.11
CA GLN A 179 -1.96 -8.36 -6.06
C GLN A 179 -2.50 -8.11 -4.65
N PHE A 180 -3.82 -8.12 -4.46
CA PHE A 180 -4.51 -8.01 -3.18
C PHE A 180 -5.50 -9.16 -2.97
N GLU A 181 -5.34 -10.26 -3.71
CA GLU A 181 -6.18 -11.44 -3.56
C GLU A 181 -6.10 -11.97 -2.12
N GLY A 182 -7.24 -12.03 -1.43
CA GLY A 182 -7.31 -12.46 -0.02
C GLY A 182 -6.88 -11.40 1.00
N VAL A 183 -6.73 -10.14 0.59
CA VAL A 183 -6.35 -9.02 1.48
C VAL A 183 -7.54 -8.10 1.72
N GLY A 184 -7.75 -7.76 2.98
CA GLY A 184 -8.77 -6.84 3.44
C GLY A 184 -8.19 -5.58 4.08
N ILE A 185 -9.03 -4.56 4.14
CA ILE A 185 -8.78 -3.32 4.85
C ILE A 185 -9.89 -3.08 5.87
N THR A 186 -9.53 -2.84 7.13
CA THR A 186 -10.46 -2.56 8.21
C THR A 186 -10.27 -1.14 8.74
N VAL A 187 -11.35 -0.36 8.75
CA VAL A 187 -11.39 1.00 9.30
C VAL A 187 -12.62 1.10 10.19
N SER A 188 -12.45 1.57 11.42
CA SER A 188 -13.57 1.75 12.38
C SER A 188 -14.44 0.49 12.58
N GLY A 189 -13.83 -0.70 12.48
CA GLY A 189 -14.53 -1.98 12.62
C GLY A 189 -15.24 -2.49 11.36
N GLU A 190 -15.21 -1.74 10.26
CA GLU A 190 -15.74 -2.17 8.97
C GLU A 190 -14.61 -2.70 8.07
N THR A 191 -14.76 -3.94 7.60
CA THR A 191 -13.79 -4.59 6.72
C THR A 191 -14.28 -4.58 5.27
N ALA A 192 -13.42 -4.12 4.35
CA ALA A 192 -13.63 -4.20 2.91
C ALA A 192 -12.59 -5.11 2.23
N ASN A 193 -13.01 -5.80 1.17
CA ASN A 193 -12.11 -6.60 0.33
C ASN A 193 -11.36 -5.68 -0.66
N ILE A 194 -10.02 -5.64 -0.55
CA ILE A 194 -9.20 -4.76 -1.38
C ILE A 194 -9.22 -5.21 -2.85
N ASP A 195 -9.15 -6.52 -3.14
CA ASP A 195 -9.21 -7.02 -4.53
C ASP A 195 -10.50 -6.57 -5.23
N GLN A 196 -11.61 -6.58 -4.52
CA GLN A 196 -12.88 -6.07 -5.05
C GLN A 196 -12.85 -4.56 -5.27
N ALA A 197 -12.34 -3.78 -4.30
CA ALA A 197 -12.25 -2.33 -4.41
C ALA A 197 -11.32 -1.88 -5.55
N MET A 198 -10.21 -2.59 -5.76
CA MET A 198 -9.27 -2.35 -6.85
C MET A 198 -9.90 -2.51 -8.25
N ARG A 199 -10.93 -3.36 -8.35
CA ARG A 199 -11.67 -3.61 -9.61
C ARG A 199 -12.86 -2.68 -9.79
N ASP A 200 -13.24 -1.92 -8.76
CA ASP A 200 -14.31 -0.94 -8.88
C ASP A 200 -13.85 0.22 -9.75
N SER A 201 -14.54 0.42 -10.87
CA SER A 201 -14.22 1.48 -11.83
C SER A 201 -14.51 2.88 -11.28
N ARG A 202 -15.27 2.99 -10.18
CA ARG A 202 -15.60 4.27 -9.54
C ARG A 202 -14.48 4.78 -8.62
N VAL A 203 -13.55 3.91 -8.22
CA VAL A 203 -12.39 4.31 -7.43
C VAL A 203 -11.39 4.97 -8.37
N GLU A 204 -11.12 6.24 -8.19
CA GLU A 204 -10.11 6.95 -8.99
C GLU A 204 -8.72 6.79 -8.37
N PRO A 205 -7.66 6.49 -9.14
CA PRO A 205 -6.30 6.50 -8.62
C PRO A 205 -5.93 7.86 -8.02
N ALA A 206 -5.33 7.86 -6.83
CA ALA A 206 -4.96 9.10 -6.16
C ALA A 206 -3.69 9.72 -6.77
N ALA A 207 -3.68 11.03 -6.95
CA ALA A 207 -2.46 11.78 -7.19
C ALA A 207 -1.59 11.80 -5.92
N VAL A 208 -0.27 11.81 -6.12
CA VAL A 208 0.70 12.02 -5.04
C VAL A 208 0.51 13.40 -4.41
N VAL A 209 0.63 13.49 -3.09
CA VAL A 209 0.49 14.76 -2.35
C VAL A 209 1.84 15.34 -1.96
N ALA A 210 1.91 16.67 -1.90
CA ALA A 210 3.07 17.38 -1.39
C ALA A 210 3.12 17.28 0.15
N LEU A 211 4.27 16.88 0.70
CA LEU A 211 4.49 16.70 2.13
C LEU A 211 5.60 17.63 2.62
N LEU A 212 5.49 18.05 3.88
CA LEU A 212 6.61 18.69 4.56
C LEU A 212 7.74 17.68 4.77
N PRO A 213 9.02 18.08 4.65
CA PRO A 213 10.14 17.14 4.76
C PRO A 213 10.24 16.41 6.10
N ASP A 214 9.80 17.04 7.19
CA ASP A 214 9.81 16.53 8.58
C ASP A 214 8.53 15.77 8.95
N ARG A 215 7.58 15.61 8.00
CA ARG A 215 6.37 14.81 8.20
C ARG A 215 6.73 13.36 8.51
N ALA A 216 6.37 12.88 9.69
CA ALA A 216 6.54 11.48 10.07
C ALA A 216 5.70 10.56 9.15
N LEU A 217 6.35 9.59 8.51
CA LEU A 217 5.72 8.69 7.53
C LEU A 217 5.84 7.22 7.89
N ILE A 218 6.97 6.76 8.44
CA ILE A 218 7.21 5.33 8.68
C ILE A 218 7.65 5.16 10.13
N VAL A 219 6.99 4.27 10.85
CA VAL A 219 7.40 3.86 12.20
C VAL A 219 7.86 2.41 12.16
N THR A 220 9.13 2.20 12.51
CA THR A 220 9.77 0.88 12.62
C THR A 220 10.04 0.56 14.09
N ASP A 221 10.55 -0.64 14.37
CA ASP A 221 10.89 -1.03 15.75
C ASP A 221 12.08 -0.22 16.30
N GLU A 222 12.91 0.32 15.41
CA GLU A 222 14.13 1.05 15.77
C GLU A 222 13.94 2.57 15.78
N THR A 223 13.15 3.10 14.84
CA THR A 223 13.06 4.55 14.63
C THR A 223 11.76 4.98 13.94
N SER A 224 11.51 6.29 13.95
CA SER A 224 10.52 6.95 13.10
C SER A 224 11.24 7.70 11.98
N LEU A 225 10.81 7.48 10.74
CA LEU A 225 11.35 8.13 9.55
C LEU A 225 10.38 9.20 9.06
N ASP A 226 10.90 10.39 8.79
CA ASP A 226 10.17 11.47 8.14
C ASP A 226 10.16 11.31 6.62
N ALA A 227 9.43 12.18 5.92
CA ALA A 227 9.28 12.14 4.47
C ALA A 227 10.62 12.23 3.73
N ARG A 228 11.59 12.98 4.26
CA ARG A 228 12.93 13.11 3.66
C ARG A 228 13.78 11.86 3.88
N SER A 229 13.76 11.31 5.09
CA SER A 229 14.64 10.21 5.50
C SER A 229 14.09 8.83 5.11
N SER A 230 12.81 8.75 4.76
CA SER A 230 12.15 7.50 4.37
C SER A 230 12.50 7.02 2.96
N LEU A 231 13.02 7.88 2.07
CA LEU A 231 13.32 7.50 0.68
C LEU A 231 14.33 6.34 0.60
N ASP A 232 15.43 6.43 1.35
CA ASP A 232 16.48 5.40 1.36
C ASP A 232 15.97 4.08 1.95
N TRP A 233 15.10 4.15 2.96
CA TRP A 233 14.47 2.96 3.53
C TRP A 233 13.52 2.30 2.52
N LEU A 234 12.69 3.09 1.84
CA LEU A 234 11.74 2.57 0.85
C LEU A 234 12.44 1.93 -0.35
N SER A 235 13.54 2.50 -0.83
CA SER A 235 14.30 1.93 -1.94
C SER A 235 14.98 0.62 -1.54
N GLN A 236 15.51 0.52 -0.32
CA GLN A 236 16.19 -0.70 0.14
C GLN A 236 15.22 -1.82 0.52
N GLU A 237 14.15 -1.48 1.23
CA GLU A 237 13.25 -2.48 1.81
C GLU A 237 12.11 -2.90 0.88
N LEU A 238 11.61 -2.00 0.03
CA LEU A 238 10.44 -2.29 -0.82
C LEU A 238 10.79 -2.47 -2.30
N LEU A 239 11.72 -1.68 -2.83
CA LEU A 239 12.07 -1.68 -4.24
C LEU A 239 13.58 -1.89 -4.46
N PRO A 240 14.17 -2.97 -3.89
CA PRO A 240 15.60 -3.20 -4.04
C PRO A 240 15.95 -3.27 -5.52
N GLU A 241 16.94 -2.50 -5.95
CA GLU A 241 17.46 -2.58 -7.31
C GLU A 241 17.86 -4.04 -7.61
N ALA A 242 17.28 -4.61 -8.67
CA ALA A 242 17.48 -5.99 -9.09
C ALA A 242 18.85 -6.20 -9.77
#